data_AF-A0A2P8D344-F1
#
_entry.id   AF-A0A2P8D344-F1
#
_cell.length_a   1.000
_cell.length_b   1.000
_cell.length_c   1.000
_cell.angle_alpha   90.00
_cell.angle_beta   90.00
_cell.angle_gamma   90.00
#
_symmetry.space_group_name_H-M   'P 1'
#
loop_
_entity.id
_entity.type
_entity.pdbx_description
1 polymer ?
#
loop_
_entity_poly.entity_id
_entity_poly.type
_entity_poly.pdbx_seq_one_letter_code
_entity_poly.pdbx_strand_id
1 'polypeptide(L)'
;MKKYGLLLLAIMIALVSCSGRLDYGYNEKVTSLFYSCKEKLDDEHGKLMDGGFDKDTSDHQSFEMALKEAKRLGAYCKEIREEAETVTHSEAANAFHAAVINYMSQIETAYTPLLVQYVTQQDSSDRKATRLQLATRKAELGALEDKCLEVQLQFLDKAGIKINEASSKQ
;
A
#
# COMPACT_ATOMS: atom_id res chain seq x y z
N MET A 1 -12.53 18.97 6.57
CA MET A 1 -12.01 18.11 5.48
C MET A 1 -12.45 16.70 5.79
N LYS A 2 -13.32 16.12 4.95
CA LYS A 2 -13.98 14.84 5.24
C LYS A 2 -12.93 13.74 5.26
N LYS A 3 -12.76 13.13 6.43
CA LYS A 3 -11.91 11.97 6.67
C LYS A 3 -12.63 10.76 6.04
N TYR A 4 -12.25 10.36 4.84
CA TYR A 4 -12.60 9.04 4.31
C TYR A 4 -11.66 7.99 4.91
N GLY A 5 -11.56 7.97 6.24
CA GLY A 5 -10.97 6.86 6.97
C GLY A 5 -12.13 6.00 7.42
N LEU A 6 -12.63 5.11 6.56
CA LEU A 6 -13.46 3.99 6.99
C LEU A 6 -13.50 2.92 5.88
N LEU A 7 -12.82 1.81 6.15
CA LEU A 7 -13.16 0.43 5.83
C LEU A 7 -14.23 0.25 4.72
N LEU A 8 -13.81 -0.11 3.50
CA LEU A 8 -14.73 -0.55 2.44
C LEU A 8 -14.50 -2.03 2.14
N LEU A 9 -15.01 -2.88 3.03
CA LEU A 9 -15.33 -4.27 2.70
C LEU A 9 -16.69 -4.25 1.99
N ALA A 10 -16.69 -3.93 0.69
CA ALA A 10 -17.91 -3.96 -0.13
C ALA A 10 -18.31 -5.40 -0.44
N ILE A 11 -19.42 -5.87 0.12
CA ILE A 11 -20.03 -7.15 -0.25
C ILE A 11 -20.72 -6.98 -1.61
N MET A 12 -20.12 -7.56 -2.63
CA MET A 12 -20.57 -7.49 -4.03
C MET A 12 -21.40 -8.73 -4.38
N ILE A 13 -22.70 -8.56 -4.68
CA ILE A 13 -23.56 -9.64 -5.17
C ILE A 13 -23.52 -9.62 -6.70
N ALA A 14 -22.79 -10.57 -7.30
CA ALA A 14 -22.63 -10.65 -8.74
C ALA A 14 -23.66 -11.62 -9.38
N LEU A 15 -24.48 -11.11 -10.31
CA LEU A 15 -25.21 -11.92 -11.30
C LEU A 15 -24.31 -12.04 -12.53
N VAL A 16 -23.53 -13.12 -12.65
CA VAL A 16 -22.35 -13.12 -13.54
C VAL A 16 -22.47 -13.99 -14.80
N SER A 17 -22.31 -13.35 -15.96
CA SER A 17 -21.78 -13.95 -17.19
C SER A 17 -20.31 -14.38 -16.99
N CYS A 18 -19.76 -15.23 -17.87
CA CYS A 18 -18.38 -15.72 -17.75
C CYS A 18 -17.32 -14.63 -17.55
N SER A 19 -17.50 -13.44 -18.12
CA SER A 19 -16.58 -12.30 -17.97
C SER A 19 -16.56 -11.73 -16.56
N GLY A 20 -17.70 -11.52 -15.91
CA GLY A 20 -17.68 -10.90 -14.58
C GLY A 20 -17.19 -11.85 -13.48
N ARG A 21 -17.13 -13.17 -13.70
CA ARG A 21 -16.49 -14.11 -12.76
C ARG A 21 -14.97 -13.92 -12.73
N LEU A 22 -14.36 -13.58 -13.87
CA LEU A 22 -12.95 -13.21 -13.96
C LEU A 22 -12.69 -11.87 -13.26
N ASP A 23 -13.47 -10.83 -13.61
CA ASP A 23 -13.28 -9.48 -13.06
C ASP A 23 -13.50 -9.42 -11.55
N TYR A 24 -14.48 -10.17 -11.03
CA TYR A 24 -14.69 -10.29 -9.59
C TYR A 24 -13.50 -10.93 -8.89
N GLY A 25 -13.03 -12.09 -9.37
CA GLY A 25 -11.91 -12.81 -8.76
C GLY A 25 -10.60 -12.03 -8.85
N TYR A 26 -10.39 -11.34 -9.98
CA TYR A 26 -9.30 -10.39 -10.14
C TYR A 26 -9.37 -9.27 -9.11
N ASN A 27 -10.53 -8.62 -8.97
CA ASN A 27 -10.73 -7.54 -8.01
C ASN A 27 -10.40 -7.98 -6.59
N GLU A 28 -10.96 -9.11 -6.15
CA GLU A 28 -10.74 -9.67 -4.81
C GLU A 28 -9.25 -9.91 -4.56
N LYS A 29 -8.57 -10.59 -5.49
CA LYS A 29 -7.15 -10.93 -5.36
C LYS A 29 -6.26 -9.70 -5.30
N VAL A 30 -6.38 -8.78 -6.26
CA VAL A 30 -5.51 -7.60 -6.34
C VAL A 30 -5.81 -6.62 -5.20
N THR A 31 -7.07 -6.48 -4.80
CA THR A 31 -7.44 -5.67 -3.63
C THR A 31 -6.82 -6.23 -2.35
N SER A 32 -6.83 -7.56 -2.16
CA SER A 32 -6.17 -8.19 -1.02
C SER A 32 -4.66 -7.92 -1.01
N LEU A 33 -3.98 -8.08 -2.15
CA LEU A 33 -2.55 -7.80 -2.27
C LEU A 33 -2.24 -6.31 -1.98
N PHE A 34 -3.05 -5.40 -2.52
CA PHE A 34 -2.95 -3.96 -2.24
C PHE A 34 -3.03 -3.66 -0.74
N TYR A 35 -4.05 -4.18 -0.06
CA TYR A 35 -4.22 -3.94 1.38
C TYR A 35 -3.09 -4.54 2.21
N SER A 36 -2.59 -5.72 1.85
CA SER A 36 -1.43 -6.31 2.53
C SER A 36 -0.19 -5.41 2.48
N CYS A 37 0.12 -4.82 1.31
CA CYS A 37 1.20 -3.83 1.18
C CYS A 37 0.93 -2.57 1.99
N LYS A 38 -0.30 -2.05 1.94
CA LYS A 38 -0.69 -0.85 2.66
C LYS A 38 -0.59 -1.03 4.17
N GLU A 39 -1.15 -2.11 4.72
CA GLU A 39 -1.09 -2.42 6.14
C GLU A 39 0.37 -2.54 6.60
N LYS A 40 1.20 -3.27 5.83
CA LYS A 40 2.62 -3.39 6.14
C LYS A 40 3.33 -2.05 6.14
N LEU A 41 3.05 -1.17 5.18
CA LEU A 41 3.60 0.19 5.16
C LEU A 41 3.12 1.01 6.38
N ASP A 42 1.83 0.94 6.70
CA ASP A 42 1.23 1.70 7.81
C ASP A 42 1.84 1.28 9.15
N ASP A 43 2.04 -0.02 9.37
CA ASP A 43 2.70 -0.56 10.56
C ASP A 43 4.12 -0.03 10.73
N GLU A 44 4.93 -0.13 9.67
CA GLU A 44 6.33 0.33 9.70
C GLU A 44 6.40 1.86 9.82
N HIS A 45 5.48 2.60 9.20
CA HIS A 45 5.41 4.05 9.35
C HIS A 45 4.98 4.47 10.76
N GLY A 46 4.02 3.77 11.36
CA GLY A 46 3.62 3.97 12.75
C GLY A 46 4.81 3.74 13.69
N LYS A 47 5.51 2.63 13.52
CA LYS A 47 6.73 2.31 14.27
C LYS A 47 7.82 3.38 14.12
N LEU A 48 8.02 3.92 12.92
CA LEU A 48 8.91 5.06 12.70
C LEU A 48 8.48 6.29 13.49
N MET A 49 7.19 6.62 13.49
CA MET A 49 6.71 7.79 14.23
C MET A 49 6.89 7.65 15.74
N ASP A 50 6.80 6.43 16.25
CA ASP A 50 6.99 6.08 17.65
C ASP A 50 8.47 5.93 18.06
N GLY A 51 9.42 6.15 17.13
CA GLY A 51 10.85 6.04 17.39
C GLY A 51 11.36 4.59 17.45
N GLY A 52 10.58 3.61 16.96
CA GLY A 52 10.96 2.20 16.94
C GLY A 52 12.21 1.90 16.10
N PHE A 53 12.58 2.82 15.20
CA PHE A 53 13.79 2.76 14.36
C PHE A 53 14.95 3.62 14.90
N ASP A 54 14.80 4.31 16.03
CA ASP A 54 15.82 5.17 16.62
C ASP A 54 16.84 4.31 17.38
N LYS A 55 17.70 3.61 16.62
CA LYS A 55 18.71 2.71 17.15
C LYS A 55 20.11 3.30 17.00
N ASP A 56 20.87 3.20 18.07
CA ASP A 56 22.28 3.56 18.11
C ASP A 56 23.12 2.40 17.55
N THR A 57 24.14 2.70 16.74
CA THR A 57 25.02 1.67 16.16
C THR A 57 25.86 0.93 17.20
N SER A 58 26.01 1.49 18.41
CA SER A 58 26.67 0.83 19.55
C SER A 58 25.86 -0.34 20.12
N ASP A 59 24.52 -0.31 19.99
CA ASP A 59 23.66 -1.47 20.23
C ASP A 59 23.48 -2.25 18.92
N HIS A 60 24.52 -3.02 18.59
CA HIS A 60 24.59 -3.78 17.34
C HIS A 60 23.37 -4.67 17.09
N GLN A 61 22.83 -5.32 18.14
CA GLN A 61 21.70 -6.23 17.97
C GLN A 61 20.43 -5.46 17.61
N SER A 62 20.10 -4.41 18.36
CA SER A 62 18.90 -3.60 18.09
C SER A 62 19.00 -2.89 16.74
N PHE A 63 20.18 -2.35 16.41
CA PHE A 63 20.46 -1.71 15.13
C PHE A 63 20.25 -2.65 13.94
N GLU A 64 20.88 -3.84 13.96
CA GLU A 64 20.77 -4.81 12.87
C GLU A 64 19.33 -5.32 12.70
N MET A 65 18.59 -5.51 13.79
CA MET A 65 17.17 -5.88 13.73
C MET A 65 16.34 -4.79 13.04
N ALA A 66 16.52 -3.52 13.43
CA ALA A 66 15.82 -2.39 12.81
C ALA A 66 16.17 -2.25 11.31
N LEU A 67 17.45 -2.42 10.95
CA LEU A 67 17.88 -2.37 9.56
C LEU A 67 17.29 -3.51 8.72
N LYS A 68 17.26 -4.72 9.29
CA LYS A 68 16.65 -5.89 8.64
C LYS A 68 15.16 -5.70 8.42
N GLU A 69 14.46 -5.13 9.41
CA GLU A 69 13.03 -4.83 9.32
C GLU A 69 12.72 -3.77 8.27
N ALA A 70 13.48 -2.67 8.25
CA ALA A 70 13.36 -1.64 7.21
C ALA A 70 13.55 -2.23 5.80
N LYS A 71 14.55 -3.11 5.60
CA LYS A 71 14.78 -3.80 4.32
C LYS A 71 13.65 -4.78 3.97
N ARG A 72 13.07 -5.45 4.96
CA ARG A 72 11.97 -6.40 4.77
C ARG A 72 10.70 -5.73 4.24
N LEU A 73 10.44 -4.47 4.57
CA LEU A 73 9.30 -3.73 4.01
C LEU A 73 9.35 -3.71 2.47
N GLY A 74 10.47 -3.27 1.90
CA GLY A 74 10.63 -3.20 0.45
C GLY A 74 10.61 -4.57 -0.21
N ALA A 75 11.27 -5.57 0.38
CA ALA A 75 11.25 -6.93 -0.14
C ALA A 75 9.82 -7.52 -0.14
N TYR A 76 9.07 -7.35 0.94
CA TYR A 76 7.69 -7.79 1.03
C TYR A 76 6.79 -7.11 -0.02
N CYS A 77 6.88 -5.79 -0.14
CA CYS A 77 6.06 -5.06 -1.10
C CYS A 77 6.44 -5.39 -2.55
N LYS A 78 7.71 -5.68 -2.81
CA LYS A 78 8.19 -6.20 -4.09
C LYS A 78 7.56 -7.55 -4.42
N GLU A 79 7.63 -8.52 -3.51
CA GLU A 79 7.07 -9.86 -3.72
C GLU A 79 5.56 -9.79 -4.01
N ILE A 80 4.83 -9.00 -3.24
CA ILE A 80 3.39 -8.78 -3.44
C ILE A 80 3.09 -8.07 -4.76
N ARG A 81 3.93 -7.11 -5.17
CA ARG A 81 3.82 -6.44 -6.47
C ARG A 81 4.04 -7.42 -7.62
N GLU A 82 5.10 -8.22 -7.56
CA GLU A 82 5.41 -9.22 -8.58
C GLU A 82 4.29 -10.26 -8.68
N GLU A 83 3.69 -10.66 -7.55
CA GLU A 83 2.49 -11.49 -7.56
C GLU A 83 1.32 -10.78 -8.26
N ALA A 84 1.04 -9.52 -7.90
CA ALA A 84 -0.04 -8.73 -8.49
C ALA A 84 0.13 -8.58 -10.01
N GLU A 85 1.35 -8.34 -10.51
CA GLU A 85 1.67 -8.19 -11.95
C GLU A 85 1.31 -9.44 -12.77
N THR A 86 1.33 -10.62 -12.15
CA THR A 86 1.02 -11.88 -12.84
C THR A 86 -0.47 -12.22 -12.87
N VAL A 87 -1.32 -11.45 -12.18
CA VAL A 87 -2.76 -11.73 -12.14
C VAL A 87 -3.43 -11.32 -13.45
N THR A 88 -3.91 -12.32 -14.19
CA THR A 88 -4.69 -12.13 -15.43
C THR A 88 -5.93 -11.27 -15.17
N HIS A 89 -6.14 -10.26 -16.02
CA HIS A 89 -7.24 -9.30 -15.89
C HIS A 89 -7.81 -8.89 -17.25
N SER A 90 -9.01 -8.33 -17.25
CA SER A 90 -9.65 -7.79 -18.45
C SER A 90 -9.12 -6.39 -18.77
N GLU A 91 -9.38 -5.92 -19.99
CA GLU A 91 -9.06 -4.54 -20.40
C GLU A 91 -9.74 -3.49 -19.51
N ALA A 92 -10.93 -3.79 -18.97
CA ALA A 92 -11.64 -2.91 -18.06
C ALA A 92 -10.85 -2.63 -16.76
N ALA A 93 -10.01 -3.58 -16.34
CA ALA A 93 -9.19 -3.50 -15.14
C ALA A 93 -7.82 -2.83 -15.33
N ASN A 94 -7.37 -2.56 -16.56
CA ASN A 94 -6.02 -2.07 -16.85
C ASN A 94 -5.61 -0.85 -16.00
N ALA A 95 -6.50 0.12 -15.85
CA ALA A 95 -6.22 1.33 -15.08
C ALA A 95 -6.08 1.04 -13.58
N PHE A 96 -6.92 0.16 -13.03
CA PHE A 96 -6.83 -0.27 -11.64
C PHE A 96 -5.57 -1.09 -11.38
N HIS A 97 -5.26 -2.02 -12.28
CA HIS A 97 -4.02 -2.79 -12.22
C HIS A 97 -2.80 -1.87 -12.17
N ALA A 98 -2.66 -0.96 -13.15
CA ALA A 98 -1.53 -0.06 -13.24
C ALA A 98 -1.39 0.85 -12.01
N ALA A 99 -2.51 1.33 -11.46
CA ALA A 99 -2.49 2.15 -10.25
C ALA A 99 -1.96 1.37 -9.03
N VAL A 100 -2.42 0.13 -8.84
CA VAL A 100 -1.96 -0.73 -7.74
C VAL A 100 -0.47 -1.05 -7.86
N ILE A 101 -0.01 -1.43 -9.07
CA ILE A 101 1.42 -1.71 -9.31
C ILE A 101 2.27 -0.47 -9.05
N ASN A 102 1.82 0.72 -9.47
CA ASN A 102 2.52 1.96 -9.19
C ASN A 102 2.60 2.25 -7.68
N TYR A 103 1.50 2.09 -6.94
CA TYR A 103 1.48 2.28 -5.48
C TYR A 103 2.54 1.39 -4.80
N MET A 104 2.53 0.08 -5.07
CA MET A 104 3.48 -0.85 -4.47
C MET A 104 4.92 -0.55 -4.89
N SER A 105 5.13 -0.16 -6.16
CA SER A 105 6.45 0.24 -6.66
C SER A 105 7.00 1.45 -5.92
N GLN A 106 6.17 2.43 -5.55
CA GLN A 106 6.63 3.62 -4.82
C GLN A 106 7.04 3.27 -3.37
N ILE A 107 6.45 2.25 -2.76
CA ILE A 107 6.92 1.75 -1.46
C ILE A 107 8.33 1.17 -1.59
N GLU A 108 8.55 0.32 -2.59
CA GLU A 108 9.85 -0.32 -2.85
C GLU A 108 10.93 0.70 -3.23
N THR A 109 10.63 1.59 -4.17
CA THR A 109 11.65 2.40 -4.87
C THR A 109 11.88 3.79 -4.27
N ALA A 110 10.90 4.35 -3.55
CA ALA A 110 10.98 5.71 -3.01
C ALA A 110 10.93 5.75 -1.48
N TYR A 111 10.04 4.97 -0.85
CA TYR A 111 9.88 5.01 0.61
C TYR A 111 10.93 4.17 1.34
N THR A 112 11.08 2.89 0.96
CA THR A 112 11.97 1.96 1.67
C THR A 112 13.44 2.41 1.71
N PRO A 113 14.04 2.95 0.62
CA PRO A 113 15.42 3.43 0.67
C PRO A 113 15.62 4.55 1.70
N LEU A 114 14.64 5.44 1.86
CA LEU A 114 14.68 6.49 2.88
C LEU A 114 14.55 5.92 4.30
N LEU A 115 13.74 4.88 4.50
CA LEU A 115 13.62 4.22 5.80
C LEU A 115 14.94 3.54 6.17
N VAL A 116 15.58 2.86 5.22
CA VAL A 116 16.91 2.28 5.41
C VAL A 116 17.93 3.36 5.73
N GLN A 117 17.91 4.49 5.01
CA GLN A 117 18.77 5.64 5.30
C GLN A 117 18.53 6.20 6.71
N TYR A 118 17.27 6.33 7.14
CA TYR A 118 16.94 6.81 8.47
C TYR A 118 17.57 5.95 9.57
N VAL A 119 17.49 4.62 9.43
CA VAL A 119 18.06 3.67 10.40
C VAL A 119 19.58 3.78 10.43
N THR A 120 20.24 3.93 9.28
CA THR A 120 21.71 3.96 9.23
C THR A 120 22.32 5.30 9.63
N GLN A 121 21.57 6.40 9.51
CA GLN A 121 22.02 7.73 9.93
C GLN A 121 22.10 7.84 11.46
N GLN A 122 23.24 8.35 11.94
CA GLN A 122 23.45 8.60 13.38
C GLN A 122 23.42 10.09 13.74
N ASP A 123 23.64 10.98 12.76
CA ASP A 123 23.46 12.41 12.98
C ASP A 123 21.97 12.75 13.20
N SER A 124 21.71 13.55 14.24
CA SER A 124 20.33 13.87 14.66
C SER A 124 19.62 14.85 13.71
N SER A 125 20.35 15.77 13.09
CA SER A 125 19.80 16.73 12.12
C SER A 125 19.44 16.02 10.83
N ASP A 126 20.34 15.17 10.33
CA ASP A 126 20.12 14.37 9.14
C ASP A 126 18.96 13.38 9.33
N ARG A 127 18.89 12.69 10.47
CA ARG A 127 17.75 11.82 10.80
C ARG A 127 16.43 12.60 10.78
N LYS A 128 16.40 13.80 11.36
CA LYS A 128 15.20 14.66 11.35
C LYS A 128 14.79 15.05 9.92
N ALA A 129 15.75 15.38 9.06
CA ALA A 129 15.50 15.68 7.65
C ALA A 129 14.92 14.47 6.91
N THR A 130 15.51 13.28 7.08
CA THR A 130 15.03 12.03 6.48
C THR A 130 13.64 11.66 7.00
N ARG A 131 13.34 11.86 8.29
CA ARG A 131 11.99 11.64 8.85
C ARG A 131 10.95 12.53 8.19
N LEU A 132 11.27 13.80 7.91
CA LEU A 132 10.37 14.69 7.19
C LEU A 132 10.13 14.20 5.76
N GLN A 133 11.17 13.74 5.07
CA GLN A 133 11.02 13.16 3.73
C GLN A 133 10.13 11.90 3.76
N LEU A 134 10.29 11.02 4.75
CA LEU A 134 9.44 9.85 4.93
C LEU A 134 7.97 10.22 5.17
N ALA A 135 7.70 11.26 5.96
CA ALA A 135 6.34 11.78 6.14
C ALA A 135 5.73 12.32 4.83
N THR A 136 6.52 13.08 4.06
CA THR A 136 6.10 13.56 2.73
C THR A 136 5.80 12.39 1.78
N ARG A 137 6.69 11.38 1.71
CA ARG A 137 6.45 10.18 0.89
C ARG A 137 5.23 9.40 1.33
N LYS A 138 4.96 9.32 2.64
CA LYS A 138 3.74 8.68 3.14
C LYS A 138 2.48 9.43 2.69
N ALA A 139 2.49 10.75 2.68
CA ALA A 139 1.38 11.55 2.19
C ALA A 139 1.17 11.37 0.68
N GLU A 140 2.24 11.33 -0.11
CA GLU A 140 2.18 11.04 -1.55
C GLU A 140 1.61 9.63 -1.82
N LEU A 141 2.00 8.62 -1.03
CA LEU A 141 1.43 7.28 -1.09
C LEU A 141 -0.06 7.28 -0.74
N GLY A 142 -0.51 8.12 0.20
CA GLY A 142 -1.94 8.32 0.48
C GLY A 142 -2.72 8.84 -0.73
N ALA A 143 -2.15 9.76 -1.50
CA ALA A 143 -2.78 10.24 -2.74
C ALA A 143 -2.83 9.13 -3.83
N LEU A 144 -1.85 8.23 -3.85
CA LEU A 144 -1.87 7.06 -4.74
C LEU A 144 -2.90 6.02 -4.30
N GLU A 145 -3.11 5.83 -3.00
CA GLU A 145 -4.20 5.03 -2.46
C GLU A 145 -5.56 5.57 -2.91
N ASP A 146 -5.80 6.87 -2.74
CA ASP A 146 -7.02 7.53 -3.23
C ASP A 146 -7.22 7.28 -4.73
N LYS A 147 -6.13 7.34 -5.51
CA LYS A 147 -6.19 7.06 -6.94
C LYS A 147 -6.55 5.62 -7.23
N CYS A 148 -5.98 4.64 -6.51
CA CYS A 148 -6.31 3.23 -6.65
C CYS A 148 -7.80 2.98 -6.44
N LEU A 149 -8.38 3.58 -5.39
CA LEU A 149 -9.81 3.48 -5.10
C LEU A 149 -10.65 4.08 -6.23
N GLU A 150 -10.31 5.28 -6.70
CA GLU A 150 -11.02 5.95 -7.80
C GLU A 150 -11.10 5.07 -9.05
N VAL A 151 -9.97 4.50 -9.48
CA VAL A 151 -9.94 3.66 -10.69
C VAL A 151 -10.51 2.26 -10.46
N GLN A 152 -10.49 1.75 -9.23
CA GLN A 152 -11.18 0.52 -8.85
C GLN A 152 -12.70 0.67 -9.03
N LEU A 153 -13.28 1.76 -8.53
CA LEU A 153 -14.70 2.06 -8.69
C LEU A 153 -15.10 2.15 -10.17
N GLN A 154 -14.28 2.81 -10.99
CA GLN A 154 -14.49 2.91 -12.43
C GLN A 154 -14.40 1.56 -13.14
N PHE A 155 -13.45 0.71 -12.75
CA PHE A 155 -13.32 -0.65 -13.27
C PHE A 155 -14.57 -1.48 -12.94
N LEU A 156 -15.01 -1.47 -11.68
CA LEU A 156 -16.15 -2.26 -11.22
C LEU A 156 -17.45 -1.84 -11.93
N ASP A 157 -17.66 -0.55 -12.13
CA ASP A 157 -18.79 -0.02 -12.92
C ASP A 157 -18.75 -0.52 -14.37
N LYS A 158 -17.58 -0.42 -15.03
CA LYS A 158 -17.38 -0.93 -16.41
C LYS A 158 -17.59 -2.44 -16.53
N ALA A 159 -17.22 -3.20 -15.51
CA ALA A 159 -17.41 -4.65 -15.44
C ALA A 159 -18.86 -5.04 -15.09
N GLY A 160 -19.74 -4.07 -14.84
CA GLY A 160 -21.14 -4.29 -14.46
C GLY A 160 -21.29 -4.85 -13.03
N ILE A 161 -20.25 -4.71 -12.19
CA ILE A 161 -20.25 -5.21 -10.82
C ILE A 161 -20.71 -4.09 -9.90
N LYS A 162 -21.93 -4.24 -9.35
CA LYS A 162 -22.54 -3.21 -8.51
C LYS A 162 -22.05 -3.28 -7.07
N ILE A 163 -21.48 -2.18 -6.59
CA ILE A 163 -21.14 -1.96 -5.19
C ILE A 163 -22.42 -1.56 -4.46
N ASN A 164 -22.93 -2.42 -3.57
CA ASN A 164 -23.93 -1.99 -2.61
C ASN A 164 -23.21 -1.18 -1.52
N GLU A 165 -23.36 0.14 -1.54
CA GLU A 165 -23.04 0.95 -0.36
C GLU A 165 -24.01 0.53 0.76
N ALA A 166 -23.52 -0.26 1.72
CA ALA A 166 -24.23 -0.41 2.98
C ALA A 166 -24.25 0.97 3.63
N SER A 167 -25.39 1.64 3.56
CA SER A 167 -25.63 2.92 4.20
C SER A 167 -25.26 2.82 5.68
N SER A 168 -24.17 3.47 6.08
CA SER A 168 -23.92 3.82 7.48
C SER A 168 -24.89 4.95 7.88
N LYS A 169 -26.17 4.60 7.98
CA LYS A 169 -27.09 5.29 8.86
C LYS A 169 -26.98 4.62 10.22
N GLN A 170 -26.20 5.20 11.10
CA GLN A 170 -26.47 5.27 12.53
C GLN A 170 -25.71 6.45 13.13
#